data_AF-A0A7S3FW01-F1
#
_entry.id   AF-A0A7S3FW01-F1
#
_cell.length_a   1.000
_cell.length_b   1.000
_cell.length_c   1.000
_cell.angle_alpha   90.00
_cell.angle_beta   90.00
_cell.angle_gamma   90.00
#
_symmetry.space_group_name_H-M   'P 1'
#
loop_
_entity.id
_entity.type
_entity.pdbx_description
1 polymer ?
#
loop_
_entity_poly.entity_id
_entity_poly.type
_entity_poly.pdbx_seq_one_letter_code
_entity_poly.pdbx_strand_id
1 'polypeptide(L)'
;MALDLHRDFFGWPFHSSLLSDREFLGSASSQPRSSFTGDMRMDMTERPEAYDLTADMPGLDEKDVKLELKNRTLTIRGESKQESEEKEGEEVVRTSFTQRSFQRSFRLPTDVEEDGISASMDKGVLKLTMPRRSTEASGRVISIGAPKSTESQ
;
A
#
# COMPACT_ATOMS: atom_id res chain seq x y z
N MET A 1 -7.02 -1.48 -46.34
CA MET A 1 -7.91 -2.43 -45.65
C MET A 1 -7.17 -2.83 -44.38
N ALA A 2 -7.56 -2.26 -43.23
CA ALA A 2 -8.63 -2.76 -42.34
C ALA A 2 -8.11 -3.97 -41.54
N LEU A 3 -7.75 -3.84 -40.26
CA LEU A 3 -8.53 -3.54 -39.04
C LEU A 3 -9.25 -4.75 -38.43
N ASP A 4 -9.32 -4.71 -37.09
CA ASP A 4 -9.87 -5.63 -36.08
C ASP A 4 -8.93 -6.75 -35.58
N LEU A 5 -8.45 -6.79 -34.33
CA LEU A 5 -8.98 -6.41 -33.00
C LEU A 5 -10.01 -7.39 -32.43
N HIS A 6 -9.57 -8.27 -31.53
CA HIS A 6 -10.31 -8.53 -30.30
C HIS A 6 -9.36 -8.90 -29.15
N ARG A 7 -9.56 -8.24 -28.01
CA ARG A 7 -8.77 -8.40 -26.79
C ARG A 7 -9.72 -8.41 -25.60
N ASP A 8 -10.40 -9.54 -25.40
CA ASP A 8 -11.20 -9.77 -24.20
C ASP A 8 -10.27 -10.19 -23.05
N PHE A 9 -10.21 -9.45 -21.95
CA PHE A 9 -11.18 -9.36 -20.85
C PHE A 9 -11.29 -10.65 -20.01
N PHE A 10 -10.81 -10.55 -18.77
CA PHE A 10 -11.17 -11.35 -17.59
C PHE A 10 -11.00 -12.88 -17.66
N GLY A 11 -9.86 -13.36 -17.14
CA GLY A 11 -9.58 -14.77 -16.89
C GLY A 11 -9.07 -15.05 -15.47
N TRP A 12 -9.89 -14.85 -14.45
CA TRP A 12 -9.70 -15.53 -13.16
C TRP A 12 -9.88 -17.05 -13.35
N PRO A 13 -9.16 -17.86 -12.56
CA PRO A 13 -9.79 -19.03 -11.97
C PRO A 13 -9.68 -19.02 -10.44
N PHE A 14 -10.85 -19.06 -9.79
CA PHE A 14 -11.02 -19.26 -8.35
C PHE A 14 -11.67 -20.64 -8.13
N HIS A 15 -11.22 -21.39 -7.11
CA HIS A 15 -11.77 -22.69 -6.65
C HIS A 15 -11.55 -23.87 -7.64
N SER A 16 -11.49 -25.16 -7.27
CA SER A 16 -11.59 -25.92 -6.00
C SER A 16 -11.06 -27.36 -6.24
N SER A 17 -10.63 -28.19 -5.29
CA SER A 17 -10.33 -28.07 -3.85
C SER A 17 -9.70 -29.40 -3.32
N LEU A 18 -9.27 -29.45 -2.06
CA LEU A 18 -9.00 -30.66 -1.25
C LEU A 18 -7.85 -31.60 -1.69
N LEU A 19 -6.74 -31.52 -0.97
CA LEU A 19 -6.47 -32.56 0.04
C LEU A 19 -5.68 -31.94 1.21
N SER A 20 -6.02 -32.37 2.41
CA SER A 20 -5.42 -31.89 3.65
C SER A 20 -4.00 -32.42 3.80
N ASP A 21 -3.13 -31.64 4.44
CA ASP A 21 -2.50 -32.19 5.62
C ASP A 21 -2.33 -31.16 6.73
N ARG A 22 -2.36 -31.67 7.97
CA ARG A 22 -2.63 -30.90 9.19
C ARG A 22 -1.44 -31.02 10.14
N GLU A 23 -0.61 -29.99 10.21
CA GLU A 23 0.29 -29.78 11.35
C GLU A 23 0.05 -28.40 11.97
N PHE A 24 -0.69 -28.42 13.07
CA PHE A 24 -1.18 -27.26 13.81
C PHE A 24 -0.45 -27.23 15.16
N LEU A 25 0.69 -26.54 15.25
CA LEU A 25 1.38 -26.26 16.51
C LEU A 25 2.28 -25.02 16.34
N GLY A 26 2.17 -24.05 17.25
CA GLY A 26 3.11 -22.92 17.33
C GLY A 26 2.46 -21.54 17.30
N SER A 27 1.95 -21.08 18.45
CA SER A 27 1.64 -19.67 18.65
C SER A 27 2.94 -18.85 18.69
N ALA A 28 3.22 -18.14 17.59
CA ALA A 28 4.09 -16.98 17.58
C ALA A 28 3.48 -15.95 16.64
N SER A 29 3.33 -14.70 17.10
CA SER A 29 2.86 -13.58 16.28
C SER A 29 3.91 -13.19 15.25
N SER A 30 3.99 -13.99 14.18
CA SER A 30 4.77 -13.69 12.99
C SER A 30 4.18 -12.46 12.31
N GLN A 31 4.62 -11.27 12.75
CA GLN A 31 4.63 -10.11 11.87
C GLN A 31 5.43 -10.54 10.64
N PRO A 32 4.85 -10.51 9.42
CA PRO A 32 5.57 -10.90 8.22
C PRO A 32 6.75 -9.94 8.02
N ARG A 33 7.95 -10.37 8.44
CA ARG A 33 9.19 -9.65 8.15
C ARG A 33 9.36 -9.67 6.65
N SER A 34 9.19 -8.51 6.01
CA SER A 34 9.16 -8.35 4.57
C SER A 34 10.44 -8.88 3.94
N SER A 35 10.38 -10.12 3.47
CA SER A 35 11.47 -10.80 2.79
C SER A 35 11.14 -10.82 1.31
N PHE A 36 12.07 -10.34 0.49
CA PHE A 36 12.01 -10.29 -0.97
C PHE A 36 11.01 -9.29 -1.60
N THR A 37 11.55 -8.15 -2.02
CA THR A 37 11.26 -7.44 -3.28
C THR A 37 12.33 -6.35 -3.45
N GLY A 38 12.46 -5.73 -4.63
CA GLY A 38 13.55 -4.80 -4.93
C GLY A 38 13.70 -3.66 -3.92
N ASP A 39 14.92 -3.14 -3.74
CA ASP A 39 15.26 -2.11 -2.74
C ASP A 39 14.63 -0.75 -3.05
N MET A 40 13.31 -0.67 -2.82
CA MET A 40 12.52 0.54 -2.87
C MET A 40 12.88 1.37 -1.64
N ARG A 41 13.65 2.42 -1.88
CA ARG A 41 14.03 3.41 -0.87
C ARG A 41 12.79 4.23 -0.53
N MET A 42 12.55 4.38 0.76
CA MET A 42 11.40 5.08 1.30
C MET A 42 11.80 5.85 2.55
N ASP A 43 11.43 7.12 2.59
CA ASP A 43 11.57 7.98 3.75
C ASP A 43 10.18 8.42 4.21
N MET A 44 9.94 8.40 5.53
CA MET A 44 8.72 8.90 6.15
C MET A 44 9.09 9.98 7.16
N THR A 45 8.47 11.16 7.04
CA THR A 45 8.66 12.32 7.91
C THR A 45 7.36 12.59 8.66
N GLU A 46 7.40 12.57 9.99
CA GLU A 46 6.30 13.06 10.82
C GLU A 46 6.30 14.59 10.86
N ARG A 47 5.12 15.19 10.72
CA ARG A 47 4.83 16.61 10.95
C ARG A 47 3.69 16.75 11.98
N PRO A 48 3.48 17.96 12.54
CA PRO A 48 2.40 18.19 13.50
C PRO A 48 0.99 17.85 12.97
N GLU A 49 0.75 18.03 11.67
CA GLU A 49 -0.57 17.90 11.03
C GLU A 49 -0.68 16.70 10.06
N ALA A 50 0.45 16.10 9.65
CA ALA A 50 0.50 15.06 8.63
C ALA A 50 1.73 14.15 8.79
N TYR A 51 1.72 13.00 8.10
CA TYR A 51 2.90 12.22 7.79
C TYR A 51 3.16 12.30 6.28
N ASP A 52 4.35 12.73 5.90
CA ASP A 52 4.80 12.77 4.50
C ASP A 52 5.63 11.51 4.23
N LEU A 53 5.33 10.78 3.16
CA LEU A 53 6.16 9.66 2.70
C LEU A 53 6.64 9.90 1.26
N THR A 54 7.92 9.68 1.03
CA THR A 54 8.54 9.73 -0.30
C THR A 54 9.12 8.36 -0.63
N ALA A 55 8.90 7.88 -1.85
CA ALA A 55 9.45 6.61 -2.34
C ALA A 55 10.13 6.78 -3.71
N ASP A 56 11.33 6.23 -3.84
CA ASP A 56 12.13 6.24 -5.07
C ASP A 56 11.73 5.05 -5.96
N MET A 57 11.15 5.36 -7.12
CA MET A 57 10.49 4.42 -8.04
C MET A 57 10.88 4.74 -9.51
N PRO A 58 12.19 4.72 -9.85
CA PRO A 58 12.70 5.24 -11.11
C PRO A 58 12.21 4.43 -12.31
N GLY A 59 11.79 5.13 -13.37
CA GLY A 59 11.27 4.50 -14.60
C GLY A 59 9.83 3.97 -14.49
N LEU A 60 9.06 4.42 -13.49
CA LEU A 60 7.63 4.15 -13.35
C LEU A 60 6.83 5.46 -13.47
N ASP A 61 5.67 5.37 -14.11
CA ASP A 61 4.63 6.41 -14.11
C ASP A 61 3.51 6.05 -13.12
N GLU A 62 2.58 6.98 -12.86
CA GLU A 62 1.41 6.78 -11.98
C GLU A 62 0.60 5.53 -12.33
N LYS A 63 0.50 5.21 -13.62
CA LYS A 63 -0.22 4.04 -14.16
C LYS A 63 0.41 2.68 -13.79
N ASP A 64 1.69 2.67 -13.42
CA ASP A 64 2.48 1.48 -13.10
C ASP A 64 2.65 1.28 -11.59
N VAL A 65 2.06 2.18 -10.78
CA VAL A 65 2.07 2.15 -9.32
C VAL A 65 0.67 1.82 -8.79
N LYS A 66 0.59 0.96 -7.77
CA LYS A 66 -0.65 0.62 -7.09
C LYS A 66 -0.51 0.81 -5.59
N LEU A 67 -1.44 1.58 -5.01
CA LEU A 67 -1.58 1.81 -3.58
C LEU A 67 -2.81 1.03 -3.07
N GLU A 68 -2.63 0.26 -2.00
CA GLU A 68 -3.70 -0.50 -1.35
C GLU A 68 -3.65 -0.27 0.15
N LEU A 69 -4.73 0.26 0.74
CA LEU A 69 -4.89 0.37 2.19
C LEU A 69 -5.90 -0.68 2.68
N LYS A 70 -5.46 -1.56 3.59
CA LYS A 70 -6.32 -2.59 4.21
C LYS A 70 -5.95 -2.80 5.67
N ASN A 71 -6.91 -2.72 6.58
CA ASN A 71 -6.72 -2.95 8.03
C ASN A 71 -5.59 -2.08 8.64
N ARG A 72 -5.53 -0.80 8.28
CA ARG A 72 -4.43 0.16 8.55
C ARG A 72 -3.06 -0.23 7.96
N THR A 73 -2.97 -1.20 7.07
CA THR A 73 -1.73 -1.57 6.40
C THR A 73 -1.74 -1.00 4.99
N LEU A 74 -0.87 -0.02 4.75
CA LEU A 74 -0.63 0.55 3.44
C LEU A 74 0.39 -0.33 2.70
N THR A 75 0.03 -0.74 1.48
CA THR A 75 0.87 -1.50 0.57
C THR A 75 1.10 -0.68 -0.69
N ILE A 76 2.37 -0.52 -1.03
CA ILE A 76 2.85 0.21 -2.21
C ILE A 76 3.48 -0.82 -3.14
N ARG A 77 2.95 -0.95 -4.35
CA ARG A 77 3.47 -1.79 -5.42
C ARG A 77 3.85 -0.95 -6.63
N GLY A 78 4.91 -1.30 -7.32
CA GLY A 78 5.24 -0.77 -8.65
C GLY A 78 5.86 -1.85 -9.52
N GLU A 79 5.58 -1.85 -10.82
CA GLU A 79 6.06 -2.87 -11.76
C GLU A 79 6.54 -2.23 -13.07
N SER A 80 7.84 -2.34 -13.35
CA SER A 80 8.42 -1.81 -14.59
C SER A 80 8.24 -2.82 -15.73
N LYS A 81 7.35 -2.47 -16.66
CA LYS A 81 7.18 -3.22 -17.91
C LYS A 81 8.29 -2.85 -18.88
N GLN A 82 9.08 -3.84 -19.27
CA GLN A 82 10.03 -3.70 -20.37
C GLN A 82 9.36 -4.13 -21.67
N GLU A 83 9.11 -3.19 -22.58
CA GLU A 83 8.91 -3.51 -23.99
C GLU A 83 10.27 -3.81 -24.60
N SER A 84 10.46 -5.06 -25.04
CA SER A 84 11.68 -5.48 -25.73
C SER A 84 11.53 -5.19 -27.22
N GLU A 85 11.81 -3.96 -27.63
CA GLU A 85 12.01 -3.63 -29.04
C GLU A 85 13.36 -4.19 -29.53
N GLU A 86 13.40 -5.46 -29.93
CA GLU A 86 14.43 -5.90 -30.88
C GLU A 86 14.09 -5.32 -32.26
N LYS A 87 14.81 -4.26 -32.65
CA LYS A 87 14.69 -3.66 -33.98
C LYS A 87 15.51 -4.47 -34.97
N GLU A 88 14.93 -4.80 -36.12
CA GLU A 88 15.65 -5.51 -37.19
C GLU A 88 16.90 -4.72 -37.60
N GLY A 89 18.08 -5.31 -37.34
CA GLY A 89 19.38 -4.71 -37.62
C GLY A 89 20.11 -4.10 -36.42
N GLU A 90 19.52 -4.08 -35.21
CA GLU A 90 20.21 -3.64 -33.98
C GLU A 90 20.70 -4.85 -33.16
N GLU A 91 22.01 -4.93 -32.87
CA GLU A 91 22.59 -5.95 -31.99
C GLU A 91 22.79 -5.37 -30.57
N VAL A 92 22.14 -5.98 -29.57
CA VAL A 92 22.25 -5.55 -28.16
C VAL A 92 23.60 -5.99 -27.58
N VAL A 93 24.63 -5.16 -27.74
CA VAL A 93 26.00 -5.41 -27.24
C VAL A 93 26.05 -5.66 -25.73
N ARG A 94 25.20 -4.97 -24.95
CA ARG A 94 25.01 -5.21 -23.51
C ARG A 94 23.73 -4.53 -23.02
N THR A 95 22.97 -5.21 -22.15
CA THR A 95 21.92 -4.59 -21.34
C THR A 95 22.21 -4.75 -19.85
N SER A 96 21.86 -3.74 -19.05
CA SER A 96 21.76 -3.80 -17.59
C SER A 96 20.40 -3.33 -17.09
N PHE A 97 19.44 -3.13 -17.99
CA PHE A 97 18.05 -2.91 -17.63
C PHE A 97 17.48 -4.23 -17.11
N THR A 98 16.73 -4.17 -16.02
CA THR A 98 16.10 -5.32 -15.40
C THR A 98 14.67 -4.92 -15.08
N GLN A 99 13.69 -5.72 -15.48
CA GLN A 99 12.33 -5.58 -15.00
C GLN A 99 12.35 -5.63 -13.46
N ARG A 100 11.90 -4.55 -12.83
CA ARG A 100 11.85 -4.45 -11.37
C ARG A 100 10.40 -4.36 -10.92
N SER A 101 10.03 -5.29 -10.05
CA SER A 101 8.87 -5.16 -9.18
C SER A 101 9.32 -4.73 -7.79
N PHE A 102 8.62 -3.71 -7.29
CA PHE A 102 8.82 -3.15 -5.97
C PHE A 102 7.56 -3.42 -5.14
N GLN A 103 7.72 -3.89 -3.90
CA GLN A 103 6.63 -3.98 -2.95
C GLN A 103 7.13 -3.64 -1.54
N ARG A 104 6.46 -2.73 -0.85
CA ARG A 104 6.56 -2.60 0.61
C ARG A 104 5.18 -2.45 1.21
N SER A 105 5.02 -3.02 2.40
CA SER A 105 3.82 -2.89 3.22
C SER A 105 4.22 -2.46 4.62
N PHE A 106 3.54 -1.48 5.18
CA PHE A 106 3.74 -1.01 6.56
C PHE A 106 2.41 -0.60 7.18
N ARG A 107 2.37 -0.59 8.51
CA ARG A 107 1.18 -0.22 9.27
C ARG A 107 1.19 1.28 9.53
N LEU A 108 0.09 1.95 9.21
CA LEU A 108 -0.08 3.38 9.46
C LEU A 108 -0.23 3.65 10.97
N PRO A 109 0.38 4.75 11.48
CA PRO A 109 0.11 5.27 12.82
C PRO A 109 -1.38 5.39 13.11
N THR A 110 -1.79 5.22 14.37
CA THR A 110 -3.21 5.15 14.77
C THR A 110 -3.97 6.45 14.56
N ASP A 111 -3.28 7.58 14.54
CA ASP A 111 -3.77 8.94 14.39
C ASP A 111 -3.92 9.40 12.93
N VAL A 112 -3.42 8.65 11.93
CA VAL A 112 -3.68 8.96 10.52
C VAL A 112 -5.17 8.88 10.18
N GLU A 113 -5.65 9.91 9.49
CA GLU A 113 -6.95 9.97 8.81
C GLU A 113 -6.86 9.27 7.46
N GLU A 114 -7.54 8.13 7.32
CA GLU A 114 -7.36 7.21 6.19
C GLU A 114 -8.03 7.73 4.90
N ASP A 115 -9.16 8.43 5.03
CA ASP A 115 -9.92 8.99 3.91
C ASP A 115 -9.26 10.25 3.30
N GLY A 116 -8.40 10.93 4.08
CA GLY A 116 -7.68 12.14 3.65
C GLY A 116 -6.32 11.87 2.98
N ILE A 117 -5.92 10.60 2.83
CA ILE A 117 -4.62 10.25 2.23
C ILE A 117 -4.61 10.63 0.75
N SER A 118 -3.62 11.44 0.36
CA SER A 118 -3.37 11.83 -1.03
C SER A 118 -2.02 11.32 -1.52
N ALA A 119 -1.92 11.08 -2.82
CA ALA A 119 -0.71 10.63 -3.49
C ALA A 119 -0.49 11.40 -4.79
N SER A 120 0.77 11.57 -5.17
CA SER A 120 1.20 12.17 -6.44
C SER A 120 2.51 11.55 -6.89
N MET A 121 2.80 11.54 -8.19
CA MET A 121 4.08 11.10 -8.71
C MET A 121 4.73 12.18 -9.59
N ASP A 122 6.03 12.41 -9.40
CA ASP A 122 6.83 13.31 -10.24
C ASP A 122 8.17 12.63 -10.55
N LYS A 123 8.47 12.42 -11.84
CA LYS A 123 9.77 11.93 -12.35
C LYS A 123 10.29 10.66 -11.65
N GLY A 124 9.41 9.67 -11.46
CA GLY A 124 9.77 8.41 -10.78
C GLY A 124 9.84 8.52 -9.26
N VAL A 125 9.38 9.62 -8.65
CA VAL A 125 9.29 9.78 -7.19
C VAL A 125 7.83 9.85 -6.79
N LEU A 126 7.40 8.87 -5.99
CA LEU A 126 6.07 8.81 -5.39
C LEU A 126 6.07 9.62 -4.08
N LYS A 127 5.08 10.50 -3.91
CA LYS A 127 4.88 11.31 -2.69
C LYS A 127 3.47 11.07 -2.15
N LEU A 128 3.37 10.68 -0.89
CA LEU A 128 2.11 10.54 -0.15
C LEU A 128 2.04 11.56 0.98
N THR A 129 0.88 12.19 1.13
CA THR A 129 0.55 13.04 2.28
C THR A 129 -0.59 12.36 3.04
N MET A 130 -0.33 12.00 4.29
CA MET A 130 -1.26 11.30 5.17
C MET A 130 -1.65 12.22 6.33
N PRO A 131 -2.79 12.94 6.27
CA PRO A 131 -3.19 13.85 7.33
C PRO A 131 -3.41 13.11 8.66
N ARG A 132 -3.13 13.81 9.76
CA ARG A 132 -3.45 13.34 11.11
C ARG A 132 -4.87 13.77 11.43
N ARG A 133 -5.67 12.89 12.03
CA ARG A 133 -6.98 13.27 12.55
C ARG A 133 -6.77 14.39 13.57
N SER A 134 -7.46 15.51 13.35
CA SER A 134 -7.49 16.58 14.34
C SER A 134 -7.95 16.02 15.68
N THR A 135 -7.08 16.07 16.69
CA THR A 135 -7.50 15.94 18.08
C THR A 135 -8.19 17.23 18.49
N GLU A 136 -9.40 17.44 17.97
CA GLU A 136 -10.38 18.28 18.65
C GLU A 136 -10.64 17.62 20.01
N ALA A 137 -9.85 18.05 21.00
CA ALA A 137 -10.00 17.68 22.39
C ALA A 137 -11.29 18.32 22.93
N SER A 138 -12.42 17.74 22.51
CA SER A 138 -13.76 17.99 23.04
C SER A 138 -13.83 17.49 24.48
N GLY A 139 -13.13 18.20 25.37
CA GLY A 139 -13.10 17.93 26.80
C GLY A 139 -14.49 18.11 27.38
N ARG A 140 -15.20 16.99 27.53
CA ARG A 140 -16.51 16.99 28.19
C ARG A 140 -16.30 17.04 29.69
N VAL A 141 -16.76 18.12 30.32
CA VAL A 141 -16.89 18.20 31.78
C VAL A 141 -17.88 17.12 32.23
N ILE A 142 -17.38 16.15 33.00
CA ILE A 142 -18.22 15.10 33.60
C ILE A 142 -18.79 15.64 34.91
N SER A 143 -20.06 16.04 34.89
CA SER A 143 -20.78 16.43 36.11
C SER A 143 -21.06 15.21 36.98
N ILE A 144 -20.57 15.22 38.22
CA ILE A 144 -20.87 14.18 39.21
C ILE A 144 -22.31 14.40 39.73
N GLY A 145 -23.22 13.52 39.34
CA GLY A 145 -24.57 13.46 39.92
C GLY A 145 -24.54 12.76 41.28
N ALA A 146 -25.19 13.34 42.29
CA ALA A 146 -25.40 12.66 43.56
C ALA A 146 -26.24 11.38 43.34
N PRO A 147 -25.96 10.28 44.05
CA PRO A 147 -26.83 9.10 44.01
C PRO A 147 -28.24 9.53 44.46
N LYS A 148 -29.27 9.18 43.68
CA LYS A 148 -30.65 9.37 44.12
C LYS A 148 -30.88 8.47 45.33
N SER A 149 -31.03 9.08 46.50
CA SER A 149 -31.55 8.41 47.69
C SER A 149 -32.95 7.91 47.38
N THR A 150 -33.09 6.61 47.15
CA THR A 150 -34.41 5.97 47.09
C THR A 150 -34.95 5.89 48.50
N GLU A 151 -35.70 6.92 48.90
CA GLU A 151 -36.43 6.93 50.17
C GLU A 151 -37.53 5.88 50.11
N SER A 152 -37.48 4.92 51.04
CA SER A 152 -38.47 3.84 51.15
C SER A 152 -39.57 4.27 52.12
N GLN A 153 -40.81 4.30 51.64
CA GLN A 153 -42.03 4.25 52.43
C GLN A 153 -42.95 3.17 51.84
#